data_AF-A0A4Y8PRH0-F1
#
_entry.id   AF-A0A4Y8PRH0-F1
#
_cell.length_a   1.000
_cell.length_b   1.000
_cell.length_c   1.000
_cell.angle_alpha   90.00
_cell.angle_beta   90.00
_cell.angle_gamma   90.00
#
_symmetry.space_group_name_H-M   'P 1'
#
loop_
_entity.id
_entity.type
_entity.pdbx_description
1 polymer ?
#
loop_
_entity_poly.entity_id
_entity_poly.type
_entity_poly.pdbx_seq_one_letter_code
_entity_poly.pdbx_strand_id
1 'polypeptide(L)'
;MSMPNIPDINPLITLSREEVVYLLLSSIALEEISMSHIMNAEGEKLQRMLQMEHLTFHEMLLANKSVERMLRSVIKNQMLLQFKLEDVIDLIEHEEHCHEE
;
A
#
# COMPACT_ATOMS: atom_id res chain seq x y z
N MET A 1 -15.77 32.70 -26.91
CA MET A 1 -14.55 31.87 -26.87
C MET A 1 -14.99 30.42 -26.96
N SER A 2 -14.62 29.68 -28.01
CA SER A 2 -14.93 28.26 -28.14
C SER A 2 -13.96 27.45 -27.26
N MET A 3 -14.51 26.54 -26.46
CA MET A 3 -13.72 25.61 -25.65
C MET A 3 -12.82 24.75 -26.57
N PRO A 4 -11.60 24.36 -26.16
CA PRO A 4 -10.77 23.46 -26.95
C PRO A 4 -11.48 22.11 -27.11
N ASN A 5 -11.50 21.56 -28.32
CA ASN A 5 -12.06 20.24 -28.59
C ASN A 5 -11.02 19.21 -28.13
N ILE A 6 -11.22 18.63 -26.94
CA ILE A 6 -10.40 17.52 -26.45
C ILE A 6 -10.78 16.30 -27.30
N PRO A 7 -9.83 15.64 -27.97
CA PRO A 7 -10.14 14.45 -28.76
C PRO A 7 -10.72 13.36 -27.85
N ASP A 8 -11.71 12.64 -28.37
CA ASP A 8 -12.34 11.53 -27.68
C ASP A 8 -11.33 10.40 -27.52
N ILE A 9 -10.77 10.27 -26.31
CA ILE A 9 -9.85 9.17 -25.98
C ILE A 9 -10.75 8.01 -25.56
N ASN A 10 -10.89 7.01 -26.41
CA ASN A 10 -11.60 5.78 -26.07
C ASN A 10 -10.58 4.74 -25.55
N PRO A 11 -10.37 4.61 -24.23
CA PRO A 11 -9.48 3.59 -23.70
C PRO A 11 -10.13 2.22 -23.93
N LEU A 12 -9.71 1.52 -24.97
CA LEU A 12 -10.03 0.11 -25.18
C LEU A 12 -9.28 -0.71 -24.14
N ILE A 13 -9.83 -0.80 -22.92
CA ILE A 13 -9.35 -1.69 -21.88
C ILE A 13 -9.91 -3.08 -22.19
N THR A 14 -9.10 -3.90 -22.86
CA THR A 14 -9.41 -5.32 -23.11
C THR A 14 -8.82 -6.17 -21.99
N LEU A 15 -9.41 -6.12 -20.81
CA LEU A 15 -9.04 -6.98 -19.69
C LEU A 15 -10.20 -7.92 -19.35
N SER A 16 -9.89 -9.20 -19.13
CA SER A 16 -10.82 -10.13 -18.51
C SER A 16 -10.99 -9.80 -17.02
N ARG A 17 -12.08 -10.26 -16.42
CA ARG A 17 -12.32 -10.10 -14.99
C ARG A 17 -11.22 -10.75 -14.15
N GLU A 18 -10.76 -11.93 -14.55
CA GLU A 18 -9.65 -12.64 -13.93
C GLU A 18 -8.35 -11.83 -13.97
N GLU A 19 -8.03 -11.21 -15.11
CA GLU A 19 -6.86 -10.34 -15.24
C GLU A 19 -6.95 -9.11 -14.32
N VAL A 20 -8.13 -8.52 -14.18
CA VAL A 20 -8.36 -7.41 -13.24
C VAL A 20 -8.15 -7.86 -11.79
N VAL A 21 -8.66 -9.03 -11.40
CA VAL A 21 -8.45 -9.59 -10.05
C VAL A 21 -6.96 -9.78 -9.76
N TYR A 22 -6.19 -10.39 -10.68
CA TYR A 22 -4.75 -10.54 -10.50
C TYR A 22 -4.02 -9.21 -10.40
N LEU A 23 -4.43 -8.19 -11.15
CA LEU A 23 -3.87 -6.85 -11.05
C LEU A 23 -4.17 -6.20 -9.70
N LEU A 24 -5.38 -6.37 -9.17
CA LEU A 24 -5.75 -5.85 -7.84
C LEU A 24 -4.95 -6.54 -6.73
N LEU A 25 -4.85 -7.87 -6.75
CA LEU A 25 -4.03 -8.64 -5.81
C LEU A 25 -2.54 -8.24 -5.90
N SER A 26 -2.04 -8.07 -7.13
CA SER A 26 -0.66 -7.61 -7.36
C SER A 26 -0.45 -6.20 -6.81
N SER A 27 -1.43 -5.30 -6.95
CA SER A 27 -1.37 -3.95 -6.38
C SER A 27 -1.27 -3.98 -4.86
N ILE A 28 -2.04 -4.85 -4.18
CA ILE A 28 -1.99 -5.03 -2.73
C ILE A 28 -0.60 -5.54 -2.33
N ALA A 29 -0.09 -6.58 -3.01
CA ALA A 29 1.22 -7.13 -2.75
C ALA A 29 2.36 -6.11 -2.95
N LEU A 30 2.27 -5.24 -3.96
CA LEU A 30 3.25 -4.18 -4.19
C LEU A 30 3.22 -3.12 -3.09
N GLU A 31 2.04 -2.78 -2.57
CA GLU A 31 1.89 -1.85 -1.44
C GLU A 31 2.49 -2.46 -0.15
N GLU A 32 2.29 -3.76 0.08
CA GLU A 32 2.93 -4.52 1.17
C GLU A 32 4.46 -4.51 1.09
N ILE A 33 5.01 -4.79 -0.10
CA ILE A 33 6.46 -4.76 -0.34
C ILE A 33 7.00 -3.34 -0.06
N SER A 34 6.31 -2.31 -0.53
CA SER A 34 6.69 -0.91 -0.29
C SER A 34 6.75 -0.58 1.20
N MET A 35 5.75 -1.01 1.98
CA MET A 35 5.74 -0.80 3.44
C MET A 35 6.87 -1.54 4.15
N SER A 36 7.24 -2.74 3.70
CA SER A 36 8.36 -3.49 4.26
C SER A 36 9.68 -2.73 4.14
N HIS A 37 9.90 -2.04 3.01
CA HIS A 37 11.06 -1.19 2.79
C HIS A 37 11.06 0.02 3.73
N ILE A 38 9.90 0.64 3.97
CA ILE A 38 9.78 1.75 4.93
C ILE A 38 10.13 1.26 6.34
N MET A 39 9.59 0.13 6.77
CA MET A 39 9.90 -0.45 8.08
C MET A 39 11.39 -0.77 8.23
N ASN A 40 12.00 -1.35 7.20
CA ASN A 40 13.44 -1.62 7.21
C ASN A 40 14.27 -0.33 7.30
N ALA A 41 13.92 0.70 6.52
CA ALA A 41 14.61 1.99 6.55
C ALA A 41 14.51 2.67 7.93
N GLU A 42 13.36 2.57 8.60
CA GLU A 42 13.18 3.04 9.99
C GLU A 42 14.06 2.26 10.97
N GLY A 43 14.21 0.95 10.78
CA GLY A 43 15.13 0.11 11.55
C GLY A 43 16.60 0.48 11.35
N GLU A 44 17.04 0.62 10.10
CA GLU A 44 18.39 1.06 9.75
C GLU A 44 18.71 2.45 10.30
N LYS A 45 17.73 3.36 10.29
CA LYS A 45 17.86 4.70 10.88
C LYS A 45 18.16 4.60 12.38
N LEU A 46 17.39 3.79 13.12
CA LEU A 46 17.64 3.57 14.55
C LEU A 46 19.01 2.94 14.81
N GLN A 47 19.39 1.92 14.03
CA GLN A 47 20.70 1.28 14.15
C GLN A 47 21.85 2.28 13.92
N ARG A 48 21.76 3.12 12.88
CA ARG A 48 22.76 4.17 12.65
C ARG A 48 22.83 5.19 13.78
N MET A 49 21.69 5.59 14.33
CA MET A 49 21.67 6.53 15.46
C MET A 49 22.39 5.95 16.69
N LEU A 50 22.20 4.66 16.99
CA LEU A 50 22.86 3.99 18.11
C LEU A 50 24.38 3.90 17.96
N GLN A 51 24.91 4.06 16.74
CA GLN A 51 26.35 4.07 16.47
C GLN A 51 26.99 5.46 16.63
N MET A 52 26.20 6.51 16.90
CA MET A 52 26.72 7.88 17.04
C MET A 52 27.35 8.10 18.41
N GLU A 53 28.60 8.59 18.44
CA GLU A 53 29.39 8.78 19.68
C GLU A 53 28.84 9.85 20.63
N HIS A 54 27.98 10.76 20.13
CA HIS A 54 27.45 11.89 20.89
C HIS A 54 25.91 11.95 20.88
N LEU A 55 25.23 10.79 20.81
CA LEU A 55 23.77 10.76 20.85
C LEU A 55 23.25 11.12 22.25
N THR A 56 22.45 12.18 22.34
CA THR A 56 21.77 12.54 23.59
C THR A 56 20.54 11.66 23.83
N PHE A 57 20.20 11.46 25.10
CA PHE A 57 18.97 10.76 25.47
C PHE A 57 17.72 11.40 24.85
N HIS A 58 17.71 12.73 24.71
CA HIS A 58 16.62 13.46 24.10
C HIS A 58 16.44 13.12 22.61
N GLU A 59 17.54 13.08 21.85
CA GLU A 59 17.51 12.69 20.43
C GLU A 59 17.06 11.24 20.24
N MET A 60 17.53 10.33 21.10
CA MET A 60 17.08 8.93 21.09
C MET A 60 15.57 8.83 21.35
N LEU A 61 15.06 9.56 22.34
CA LEU A 61 13.63 9.57 22.66
C LEU A 61 12.79 10.16 21.50
N LEU A 62 13.28 11.23 20.85
CA LEU A 62 12.62 11.81 19.69
C LEU A 62 12.58 10.84 18.51
N ALA A 63 13.68 10.16 18.21
CA ALA A 63 13.74 9.16 17.16
C ALA A 63 12.80 7.99 17.42
N ASN A 64 12.80 7.46 18.65
CA ASN A 64 11.88 6.38 19.03
C ASN A 64 10.41 6.80 18.87
N LYS A 65 10.04 8.00 19.32
CA LYS A 65 8.69 8.55 19.12
C LYS A 65 8.35 8.74 17.63
N SER A 66 9.33 9.08 16.80
CA SER A 66 9.14 9.21 15.35
C SER A 66 8.85 7.86 14.71
N VAL A 67 9.64 6.83 15.03
CA VAL A 67 9.43 5.45 14.56
C VAL A 67 8.09 4.92 15.03
N GLU A 68 7.73 5.14 16.29
CA GLU A 68 6.43 4.75 16.83
C GLU A 68 5.26 5.37 16.04
N ARG A 69 5.35 6.65 15.69
CA ARG A 69 4.33 7.30 14.84
C ARG A 69 4.29 6.69 13.45
N MET A 70 5.44 6.38 12.85
CA MET A 70 5.49 5.73 11.55
C MET A 70 4.84 4.34 11.60
N LEU A 71 5.15 3.53 12.61
CA LEU A 71 4.53 2.21 12.80
C LEU A 71 3.02 2.29 12.97
N ARG A 72 2.52 3.29 13.72
CA ARG A 72 1.06 3.54 13.82
C ARG A 72 0.43 3.86 12.45
N SER A 73 1.14 4.59 11.59
CA SER A 73 0.68 4.86 10.22
C SER A 73 0.72 3.61 9.34
N VAL A 74 1.77 2.79 9.45
CA VAL A 74 1.85 1.49 8.75
C VAL A 74 0.66 0.62 9.14
N ILE A 75 0.36 0.47 10.42
CA ILE A 75 -0.78 -0.35 10.90
C ILE A 75 -2.10 0.15 10.30
N LYS A 76 -2.33 1.46 10.19
CA LYS A 76 -3.55 1.99 9.57
C LYS A 76 -3.64 1.63 8.09
N ASN A 77 -2.53 1.68 7.36
CA ASN A 77 -2.50 1.28 5.96
C ASN A 77 -2.71 -0.24 5.80
N GLN A 78 -2.13 -1.04 6.69
CA GLN A 78 -2.35 -2.49 6.75
C GLN A 78 -3.83 -2.84 6.94
N MET A 79 -4.54 -2.11 7.81
CA MET A 79 -5.99 -2.27 7.95
C MET A 79 -6.74 -1.94 6.65
N LEU A 80 -6.35 -0.87 5.95
CA LEU A 80 -6.97 -0.50 4.67
C LEU A 80 -6.68 -1.55 3.58
N LEU A 81 -5.48 -2.10 3.54
CA LEU A 81 -5.11 -3.16 2.61
C LEU A 81 -5.85 -4.46 2.90
N GLN A 82 -6.06 -4.77 4.18
CA GLN A 82 -6.90 -5.88 4.58
C GLN A 82 -8.32 -5.71 4.04
N PHE A 83 -8.94 -4.54 4.20
CA PHE A 83 -10.28 -4.30 3.63
C PHE A 83 -10.30 -4.42 2.10
N LYS A 84 -9.29 -3.88 1.39
CA LYS A 84 -9.19 -4.07 -0.07
C LYS A 84 -9.07 -5.54 -0.45
N LEU A 85 -8.32 -6.33 0.32
CA LEU A 85 -8.16 -7.75 0.06
C LEU A 85 -9.46 -8.52 0.27
N GLU A 86 -10.19 -8.22 1.36
CA GLU A 86 -11.52 -8.76 1.63
C GLU A 86 -12.48 -8.44 0.47
N ASP A 87 -12.56 -7.18 0.03
CA ASP A 87 -13.38 -6.78 -1.13
C ASP A 87 -13.01 -7.53 -2.42
N VAL A 88 -11.71 -7.79 -2.66
CA VAL A 88 -11.25 -8.55 -3.83
C VAL A 88 -11.59 -10.03 -3.72
N ILE A 89 -11.53 -10.62 -2.53
CA ILE A 89 -11.94 -12.00 -2.28
C ILE A 89 -13.45 -12.15 -2.52
N ASP A 90 -14.25 -11.23 -2.00
CA ASP A 90 -15.71 -11.23 -2.22
C ASP A 90 -16.05 -11.17 -3.72
N LEU A 91 -15.29 -10.40 -4.51
CA LEU A 91 -15.44 -10.38 -5.97
C LEU A 91 -15.16 -11.76 -6.60
N ILE A 92 -14.20 -12.53 -6.09
CA ILE A 92 -13.91 -13.87 -6.60
C ILE A 92 -15.06 -14.83 -6.24
N GLU A 93 -15.54 -14.81 -4.99
CA GLU A 93 -16.61 -15.71 -4.53
C GLU A 93 -17.94 -15.50 -5.26
N HIS A 94 -18.28 -14.26 -5.62
CA HIS A 94 -19.47 -13.96 -6.41
C HIS A 94 -19.41 -14.45 -7.87
N GLU A 95 -18.27 -14.92 -8.36
CA GLU A 95 -18.14 -15.53 -9.70
C GLU A 95 -18.68 -16.95 -9.73
N GLU A 96 -18.48 -17.73 -8.67
CA GLU A 96 -18.87 -19.14 -8.61
C GLU A 96 -20.39 -19.31 -8.64
N HIS A 97 -21.15 -18.38 -8.07
CA HIS A 97 -22.62 -18.45 -8.04
C HIS A 97 -23.32 -18.01 -9.33
N CYS A 98 -22.68 -17.22 -10.20
CA CYS A 98 -23.28 -16.82 -11.49
C CYS A 98 -23.09 -17.86 -12.61
N HIS A 99 -22.25 -18.88 -12.39
CA HIS A 99 -22.02 -19.96 -13.34
C HIS A 99 -22.82 -21.26 -13.03
N GLU A 100 -23.59 -21.28 -11.95
CA GLU A 100 -24.43 -22.42 -11.52
C GLU A 100 -25.94 -22.25 -11.76
N GLU A 101 -26.40 -21.13 -12.35
CA GLU A 101 -27.81 -20.91 -12.77
C GLU A 101 -28.03 -21.00 -14.28
#